data_AF-A0A432U9S2-F1
#
_entry.id   AF-A0A432U9S2-F1
#
_cell.length_a   1.000
_cell.length_b   1.000
_cell.length_c   1.000
_cell.angle_alpha   90.00
_cell.angle_beta   90.00
_cell.angle_gamma   90.00
#
_symmetry.space_group_name_H-M   'P 1'
#
loop_
_entity.id
_entity.type
_entity.pdbx_description
1 polymer ?
#
loop_
_entity_poly.entity_id
_entity_poly.type
_entity_poly.pdbx_seq_one_letter_code
_entity_poly.pdbx_strand_id
1 'polypeptide(L)'
;MPTVSVAPYLIRAYHQWMEDSGLTPHILVDCSKEGVIVPSPYIQQGKIVLNIANEATSALVISNETVSFKARFDGKSQTISVPTEAILTIYAGENGEGMFFETGAQNTEQNNEQKPNLTLLD
;
A
#
# COMPACT_ATOMS: atom_id res chain seq x y z
N MET A 1 -8.23 20.91 -8.86
CA MET A 1 -7.34 19.96 -9.56
C MET A 1 -7.52 18.59 -8.92
N PRO A 2 -7.55 17.48 -9.68
CA PRO A 2 -7.56 16.16 -9.07
C PRO A 2 -6.35 16.03 -8.14
N THR A 3 -6.58 15.72 -6.87
CA THR A 3 -5.53 15.54 -5.88
C THR A 3 -4.94 14.16 -6.06
N VAL A 4 -3.64 14.09 -6.36
CA VAL A 4 -2.92 12.81 -6.43
C VAL A 4 -2.75 12.29 -5.00
N SER A 5 -3.13 11.04 -4.76
CA SER A 5 -2.95 10.41 -3.46
C SER A 5 -1.47 10.21 -3.16
N VAL A 6 -1.05 10.51 -1.92
CA VAL A 6 0.31 10.24 -1.44
C VAL A 6 0.53 8.75 -1.11
N ALA A 7 -0.55 7.99 -0.92
CA ALA A 7 -0.51 6.59 -0.51
C ALA A 7 0.43 5.71 -1.36
N PRO A 8 0.35 5.65 -2.70
CA PRO A 8 1.25 4.81 -3.50
C PRO A 8 2.74 5.14 -3.33
N TYR A 9 3.08 6.41 -3.12
CA TYR A 9 4.47 6.83 -2.90
C TYR A 9 4.98 6.35 -1.55
N LEU A 10 4.14 6.44 -0.54
CA LEU A 10 4.45 5.99 0.79
C LEU A 10 4.49 4.46 0.90
N ILE A 11 3.63 3.74 0.18
CA ILE A 11 3.69 2.27 0.06
C ILE A 11 5.07 1.85 -0.46
N ARG A 12 5.59 2.49 -1.52
CA ARG A 12 6.94 2.22 -2.02
C ARG A 12 8.02 2.52 -0.99
N ALA A 13 7.93 3.66 -0.31
CA ALA A 13 8.92 4.06 0.69
C ALA A 13 8.97 3.09 1.88
N TYR A 14 7.80 2.71 2.42
CA TYR A 14 7.71 1.73 3.51
C TYR A 14 8.15 0.34 3.07
N HIS A 15 7.75 -0.10 1.86
CA HIS A 15 8.20 -1.38 1.32
C HIS A 15 9.73 -1.45 1.25
N GLN A 16 10.37 -0.45 0.64
CA GLN A 16 11.82 -0.40 0.55
C GLN A 16 12.49 -0.35 1.94
N TRP A 17 11.99 0.50 2.83
CA TRP A 17 12.53 0.60 4.18
C TRP A 17 12.43 -0.71 4.96
N MET A 18 11.30 -1.44 4.85
CA MET A 18 11.11 -2.74 5.48
C MET A 18 12.09 -3.77 4.93
N GLU A 19 12.26 -3.85 3.61
CA GLU A 19 13.21 -4.76 2.96
C GLU A 19 14.66 -4.46 3.39
N ASP A 20 15.07 -3.19 3.36
CA ASP A 20 16.41 -2.76 3.78
C ASP A 20 16.66 -3.04 5.29
N SER A 21 15.59 -3.08 6.09
CA SER A 21 15.63 -3.37 7.53
C SER A 21 15.49 -4.87 7.85
N GLY A 22 15.35 -5.74 6.85
CA GLY A 22 15.15 -7.18 7.05
C GLY A 22 13.79 -7.55 7.65
N LEU A 23 12.76 -6.72 7.41
CA LEU A 23 11.38 -6.93 7.82
C LEU A 23 10.52 -7.41 6.65
N THR A 24 9.38 -8.04 6.96
CA THR A 24 8.49 -8.62 5.95
C THR A 24 7.31 -7.69 5.66
N PRO A 25 7.28 -6.96 4.52
CA PRO A 25 6.21 -6.04 4.21
C PRO A 25 4.90 -6.76 3.87
N HIS A 26 3.84 -6.40 4.57
CA HIS A 26 2.48 -6.85 4.35
C HIS A 26 1.55 -5.68 4.06
N ILE A 27 0.52 -5.91 3.23
CA ILE A 27 -0.56 -4.96 3.02
C ILE A 27 -1.90 -5.56 3.44
N LEU A 28 -2.77 -4.74 4.03
CA LEU A 28 -4.18 -5.06 4.24
C LEU A 28 -5.01 -4.40 3.14
N VAL A 29 -5.84 -5.18 2.48
CA VAL A 29 -6.64 -4.74 1.33
C VAL A 29 -8.12 -4.87 1.64
N ASP A 30 -8.89 -3.84 1.26
CA ASP A 30 -10.34 -3.90 1.18
C ASP A 30 -10.77 -4.56 -0.13
N CYS A 31 -11.28 -5.79 -0.05
CA CYS A 31 -11.68 -6.56 -1.23
C CYS A 31 -13.05 -6.16 -1.79
N SER A 32 -13.76 -5.22 -1.17
CA SER A 32 -15.01 -4.69 -1.70
C SER A 32 -14.82 -3.62 -2.78
N LYS A 33 -13.59 -3.09 -2.92
CA LYS A 33 -13.24 -2.08 -3.90
C LYS A 33 -13.19 -2.65 -5.32
N GLU A 34 -13.63 -1.85 -6.28
CA GLU A 34 -13.59 -2.20 -7.70
C GLU A 34 -12.14 -2.43 -8.16
N GLY A 35 -11.94 -3.40 -9.07
CA GLY A 35 -10.63 -3.68 -9.64
C GLY A 35 -9.68 -4.51 -8.78
N VAL A 36 -10.06 -4.89 -7.55
CA VAL A 36 -9.28 -5.82 -6.72
C VAL A 36 -9.35 -7.24 -7.30
N ILE A 37 -8.20 -7.79 -7.67
CA ILE A 37 -8.02 -9.14 -8.19
C ILE A 37 -7.17 -9.92 -7.18
N VAL A 38 -7.84 -10.76 -6.39
CA VAL A 38 -7.24 -11.65 -5.39
C VAL A 38 -7.98 -13.00 -5.34
N PRO A 39 -7.34 -14.10 -4.89
CA PRO A 39 -8.02 -15.38 -4.73
C PRO A 39 -9.11 -15.33 -3.66
N SER A 40 -10.37 -15.40 -4.07
CA SER A 40 -11.54 -15.27 -3.18
C SER A 40 -11.56 -16.17 -1.94
N PRO A 41 -11.06 -17.42 -1.96
CA PRO A 41 -11.05 -18.29 -0.77
C PRO A 41 -10.23 -17.76 0.42
N TYR A 42 -9.35 -16.78 0.20
CA TYR A 42 -8.49 -16.20 1.23
C TYR A 42 -9.03 -14.87 1.78
N ILE A 43 -10.16 -14.40 1.27
CA ILE A 43 -10.83 -13.20 1.77
C ILE A 43 -11.53 -13.54 3.09
N GLN A 44 -11.26 -12.76 4.12
CA GLN A 44 -11.89 -12.86 5.44
C GLN A 44 -12.53 -11.53 5.79
N GLN A 45 -13.83 -11.53 6.08
CA GLN A 45 -14.59 -10.32 6.44
C GLN A 45 -14.43 -9.18 5.42
N GLY A 46 -14.39 -9.52 4.13
CA GLY A 46 -14.23 -8.55 3.04
C GLY A 46 -12.82 -7.98 2.91
N LYS A 47 -11.83 -8.51 3.64
CA LYS A 47 -10.44 -8.07 3.58
C LYS A 47 -9.49 -9.23 3.28
N ILE A 48 -8.28 -8.90 2.84
CA ILE A 48 -7.19 -9.86 2.69
C ILE A 48 -5.87 -9.22 3.12
N VAL A 49 -5.02 -10.02 3.76
CA VAL A 49 -3.62 -9.66 4.02
C VAL A 49 -2.77 -10.30 2.94
N LEU A 50 -1.87 -9.51 2.34
CA LEU A 50 -0.95 -9.97 1.31
C LEU A 50 0.48 -9.68 1.77
N ASN A 51 1.32 -10.72 1.75
CA ASN A 51 2.77 -10.55 1.87
C ASN A 51 3.30 -10.05 0.52
N ILE A 52 3.92 -8.87 0.52
CA ILE A 52 4.51 -8.22 -0.65
C ILE A 52 6.05 -8.17 -0.57
N ALA A 53 6.66 -8.98 0.27
CA ALA A 53 8.11 -9.13 0.32
C ALA A 53 8.65 -9.63 -1.02
N ASN A 54 9.86 -9.20 -1.39
CA ASN A 54 10.52 -9.62 -2.62
C ASN A 54 10.69 -11.15 -2.69
N GLU A 55 10.91 -11.81 -1.56
CA GLU A 55 11.02 -13.28 -1.47
C GLU A 55 9.68 -14.02 -1.63
N ALA A 56 8.57 -13.37 -1.28
CA ALA A 56 7.23 -13.96 -1.33
C ALA A 56 6.53 -13.74 -2.67
N THR A 57 7.10 -12.88 -3.52
CA THR A 57 6.49 -12.41 -4.76
C THR A 57 7.40 -12.59 -5.97
N SER A 58 6.82 -12.58 -7.16
CA SER A 58 7.53 -12.51 -8.43
C SER A 58 6.93 -11.40 -9.28
N ALA A 59 7.80 -10.64 -9.96
CA ALA A 59 7.41 -9.51 -10.80
C ALA A 59 6.54 -8.49 -10.03
N LEU A 60 6.95 -8.15 -8.81
CA LEU A 60 6.30 -7.11 -8.02
C LEU A 60 6.43 -5.76 -8.70
N VAL A 61 5.30 -5.08 -8.87
CA VAL A 61 5.20 -3.71 -9.38
C VAL A 61 4.31 -2.93 -8.43
N ILE A 62 4.87 -1.85 -7.86
CA ILE A 62 4.15 -0.91 -7.00
C ILE A 62 4.02 0.42 -7.76
N SER A 63 3.00 0.53 -8.61
CA SER A 63 2.73 1.75 -9.40
C SER A 63 1.88 2.77 -8.61
N ASN A 64 1.48 3.86 -9.25
CA ASN A 64 0.56 4.81 -8.63
C ASN A 64 -0.88 4.30 -8.59
N GLU A 65 -1.23 3.47 -9.55
CA GLU A 65 -2.57 2.95 -9.78
C GLU A 65 -2.77 1.61 -9.08
N THR A 66 -1.75 0.73 -9.13
CA THR A 66 -1.89 -0.66 -8.63
C THR A 66 -0.62 -1.19 -7.98
N VAL A 67 -0.80 -2.08 -7.03
CA VAL A 67 0.21 -3.06 -6.58
C VAL A 67 -0.12 -4.40 -7.24
N SER A 68 0.80 -4.90 -8.06
CA SER A 68 0.61 -6.16 -8.79
C SER A 68 1.82 -7.06 -8.68
N PHE A 69 1.58 -8.37 -8.62
CA PHE A 69 2.63 -9.38 -8.48
C PHE A 69 2.07 -10.78 -8.76
N LYS A 70 2.95 -11.77 -8.84
CA LYS A 70 2.58 -13.19 -8.77
C LYS A 70 3.00 -13.77 -7.42
N ALA A 71 2.14 -14.59 -6.82
CA ALA A 71 2.43 -15.30 -5.57
C ALA A 71 1.77 -16.68 -5.57
N ARG A 72 2.16 -17.53 -4.61
CA ARG A 72 1.60 -18.87 -4.47
C ARG A 72 0.58 -18.90 -3.34
N PHE A 73 -0.62 -19.38 -3.64
CA PHE A 73 -1.70 -19.63 -2.69
C PHE A 73 -2.01 -21.12 -2.71
N ASP A 74 -1.77 -21.82 -1.60
CA ASP A 74 -1.86 -23.29 -1.52
C ASP A 74 -1.12 -23.99 -2.67
N GLY A 75 0.13 -23.56 -2.87
CA GLY A 75 0.99 -24.09 -3.93
C GLY A 75 0.58 -23.73 -5.36
N LYS A 76 -0.51 -23.00 -5.60
CA LYS A 76 -0.92 -22.57 -6.95
C LYS A 76 -0.47 -21.14 -7.22
N SER A 77 0.19 -20.93 -8.36
CA SER A 77 0.58 -19.59 -8.80
C SER A 77 -0.66 -18.77 -9.16
N GLN A 78 -0.78 -17.59 -8.59
CA GLN A 78 -1.88 -16.64 -8.82
C GLN A 78 -1.29 -15.28 -9.20
N THR A 79 -1.99 -14.57 -10.08
CA THR A 79 -1.69 -13.15 -10.37
C THR A 79 -2.56 -12.29 -9.46
N ILE A 80 -1.93 -11.36 -8.77
CA ILE A 80 -2.56 -10.41 -7.86
C ILE A 80 -2.48 -9.02 -8.47
N SER A 81 -3.57 -8.26 -8.38
CA SER A 81 -3.62 -6.85 -8.77
C SER A 81 -4.55 -6.10 -7.84
N VAL A 82 -4.03 -5.11 -7.15
CA VAL A 82 -4.75 -4.36 -6.11
C VAL A 82 -4.64 -2.87 -6.43
N PRO A 83 -5.75 -2.16 -6.71
CA PRO A 83 -5.74 -0.72 -6.80
C PRO A 83 -5.20 -0.09 -5.51
N THR A 84 -4.38 0.95 -5.63
CA THR A 84 -3.72 1.57 -4.47
C THR A 84 -4.72 2.19 -3.48
N GLU A 85 -5.89 2.61 -3.97
CA GLU A 85 -7.03 3.08 -3.17
C GLU A 85 -7.73 1.99 -2.34
N ALA A 86 -7.48 0.72 -2.64
CA ALA A 86 -7.99 -0.42 -1.87
C ALA A 86 -7.06 -0.84 -0.74
N ILE A 87 -5.85 -0.28 -0.67
CA ILE A 87 -4.85 -0.60 0.35
C ILE A 87 -5.11 0.25 1.59
N LEU A 88 -5.40 -0.42 2.70
CA LEU A 88 -5.75 0.22 3.98
C LEU A 88 -4.53 0.48 4.84
N THR A 89 -3.54 -0.41 4.79
CA THR A 89 -2.29 -0.28 5.55
C THR A 89 -1.16 -1.06 4.88
N ILE A 90 0.06 -0.57 5.08
CA ILE A 90 1.30 -1.34 4.91
C ILE A 90 1.96 -1.48 6.29
N TYR A 91 2.40 -2.68 6.65
CA TYR A 91 3.04 -2.95 7.93
C TYR A 91 4.06 -4.10 7.85
N ALA A 92 5.03 -4.11 8.75
CA ALA A 92 5.98 -5.19 8.94
C ALA A 92 5.33 -6.33 9.73
N GLY A 93 5.41 -7.56 9.20
CA GLY A 93 4.75 -8.73 9.79
C GLY A 93 5.25 -9.10 11.19
N GLU A 94 6.48 -8.71 11.53
CA GLU A 94 7.16 -9.07 12.78
C GLU A 94 6.71 -8.23 13.97
N ASN A 95 6.55 -6.93 13.76
CA ASN A 95 6.34 -5.95 14.84
C ASN A 95 5.12 -5.04 14.62
N GLY A 96 4.45 -5.14 13.46
CA GLY A 96 3.28 -4.33 13.11
C GLY A 96 3.60 -2.87 12.79
N GLU A 97 4.87 -2.48 12.70
CA GLU A 97 5.27 -1.11 12.37
C GLU A 97 4.91 -0.79 10.91
N GLY A 98 4.38 0.41 10.66
CA GLY A 98 3.92 0.78 9.34
C GLY A 98 2.99 1.97 9.36
N MET A 99 2.07 2.02 8.39
CA MET A 99 1.19 3.15 8.20
C MET A 99 -0.21 2.73 7.76
N PHE A 100 -1.21 3.47 8.23
CA PHE A 100 -2.59 3.41 7.77
C PHE A 100 -2.82 4.49 6.71
N PHE A 101 -3.53 4.14 5.64
CA PHE A 101 -3.91 5.06 4.59
C PHE A 101 -5.38 5.43 4.73
N GLU A 102 -5.67 6.72 4.69
CA GLU A 102 -7.05 7.21 4.67
C GLU A 102 -7.63 7.08 3.26
N THR A 103 -8.64 6.22 3.09
CA THR A 103 -9.33 6.04 1.82
C THR A 103 -10.43 7.09 1.65
N GLY A 104 -10.06 8.27 1.13
CA GLY A 104 -10.96 9.22 0.45
C GLY A 104 -11.67 10.29 1.31
N ALA A 105 -11.52 11.54 0.87
CA ALA A 105 -12.30 12.75 1.21
C ALA A 105 -12.06 13.46 2.56
N GLN A 106 -10.88 13.34 3.17
CA GLN A 106 -10.43 14.28 4.23
C GLN A 106 -9.14 15.00 3.85
N ASN A 107 -9.11 15.54 2.63
CA ASN A 107 -8.27 16.71 2.33
C ASN A 107 -9.18 17.89 1.94
N THR A 108 -10.30 18.04 2.64
CA THR A 108 -11.03 19.30 2.68
C THR A 108 -10.50 20.10 3.86
N GLU A 109 -9.65 21.07 3.53
CA GLU A 109 -9.41 22.30 4.29
C GLU A 109 -8.61 22.18 5.62
N GLN A 110 -7.29 22.16 5.49
CA GLN A 110 -6.46 23.08 6.27
C GLN A 110 -5.64 23.95 5.32
N ASN A 111 -6.35 24.80 4.57
CA ASN A 111 -5.74 25.96 3.94
C ASN A 111 -5.66 27.07 5.01
N ASN A 112 -4.77 26.91 5.99
CA ASN A 112 -4.22 28.07 6.68
C ASN A 112 -3.03 28.52 5.85
N GLU A 113 -3.27 29.45 4.93
CA GLU A 113 -2.24 30.16 4.16
C GLU A 113 -1.36 31.03 5.07
N GLN A 114 -0.53 30.39 5.90
CA GLN A 114 0.77 30.94 6.22
C GLN A 114 1.76 30.23 5.32
N LYS A 115 2.04 30.81 4.15
CA LYS A 115 3.24 30.45 3.40
C LYS A 115 4.41 30.54 4.39
N PRO A 116 5.12 29.45 4.69
CA PRO A 116 6.30 29.54 5.54
C PRO A 116 7.26 30.52 4.86
N ASN A 117 7.67 31.56 5.58
CA ASN A 117 8.75 32.40 5.11
C ASN A 117 10.03 31.57 5.20
N LEU A 118 10.43 30.98 4.07
CA LEU A 118 11.71 30.29 3.95
C LEU A 118 12.80 31.36 3.95
N THR A 119 13.26 31.74 5.13
CA THR A 119 14.52 32.49 5.24
C THR A 119 15.63 31.50 4.90
N LEU A 120 16.39 31.78 3.83
CA LEU A 120 17.65 31.08 3.58
C LEU A 120 18.53 31.28 4.81
N LEU A 121 19.00 30.18 5.41
CA LEU A 121 20.08 30.26 6.40
C LEU A 121 21.33 30.66 5.61
N ASP A 122 21.80 31.90 5.82
CA ASP A 122 23.06 32.41 5.27
C ASP A 122 24.26 31.53 5.66
#